data_AF-A0A971QQM6-F1
#
_entry.id   AF-A0A971QQM6-F1
#
_cell.length_a   1.000
_cell.length_b   1.000
_cell.length_c   1.000
_cell.angle_alpha   90.00
_cell.angle_beta   90.00
_cell.angle_gamma   90.00
#
_symmetry.space_group_name_H-M   'P 1'
#
loop_
_entity.id
_entity.type
_entity.pdbx_description
1 polymer ?
#
loop_
_entity_poly.entity_id
_entity_poly.type
_entity_poly.pdbx_seq_one_letter_code
_entity_poly.pdbx_strand_id
1 'polypeptide(L)'
;MEERDDLEKLILAHRDALDGFEPPEGHLERFRGKLEMERKVRHFSWGTVWKVAAAVVFVFLAVNQARIWLAPEEIAPATLAALSPEYAEVEYYYTSAIAAGMKDISVLAGAGVIPEAENQIMQQEFREFEERYKSLQEELKANPYDERVINAMIEYYQAKLNVIHMVMSKLEEVKYLNEKSYEKEI
;
A
#
# COMPACT_ATOMS: atom_id res chain seq x y z
N MET A 1 -4.68 34.74 -56.78
CA MET A 1 -3.55 34.72 -57.75
C MET A 1 -2.90 36.11 -57.88
N GLU A 2 -3.00 36.99 -56.87
CA GLU A 2 -2.53 38.39 -56.95
C GLU A 2 -1.13 38.62 -56.35
N GLU A 3 -0.70 37.85 -55.33
CA GLU A 3 0.56 38.14 -54.60
C GLU A 3 1.84 38.07 -55.44
N ARG A 4 1.83 37.30 -56.54
CA ARG A 4 3.00 37.22 -57.45
C ARG A 4 3.24 38.53 -58.19
N ASP A 5 2.17 39.27 -58.46
CA ASP A 5 2.19 40.49 -59.25
C ASP A 5 2.71 41.69 -58.41
N ASP A 6 2.46 41.70 -57.10
CA ASP A 6 2.89 42.78 -56.20
C ASP A 6 4.39 42.74 -55.90
N LEU A 7 4.95 41.55 -55.67
CA LEU A 7 6.39 41.36 -55.51
C LEU A 7 7.15 41.71 -56.78
N GLU A 8 6.64 41.27 -57.94
CA GLU A 8 7.23 41.57 -59.24
C GLU A 8 7.21 43.09 -59.50
N LYS A 9 6.09 43.76 -59.23
CA LYS A 9 6.00 45.23 -59.32
C LYS A 9 6.96 45.94 -58.40
N LEU A 10 7.11 45.50 -57.14
CA LEU A 10 8.04 46.11 -56.18
C LEU A 10 9.51 45.93 -56.60
N ILE A 11 9.88 44.73 -57.05
CA ILE A 11 11.24 44.44 -57.53
C ILE A 11 11.55 45.27 -58.77
N LEU A 12 10.60 45.37 -59.72
CA LEU A 12 10.77 46.17 -60.92
C LEU A 12 10.83 47.67 -60.62
N ALA A 13 9.99 48.18 -59.73
CA ALA A 13 9.96 49.59 -59.34
C ALA A 13 11.20 50.04 -58.57
N HIS A 14 11.94 49.12 -57.95
CA HIS A 14 13.14 49.41 -57.15
C HIS A 14 14.40 48.77 -57.72
N ARG A 15 14.35 48.31 -58.98
CA ARG A 15 15.45 47.59 -59.64
C ARG A 15 16.76 48.36 -59.58
N ASP A 16 16.73 49.66 -59.88
CA ASP A 16 17.94 50.50 -59.85
C ASP A 16 18.55 50.61 -58.44
N ALA A 17 17.73 50.52 -57.39
CA ALA A 17 18.19 50.52 -56.00
C ALA A 17 18.71 49.14 -55.54
N LEU A 18 18.27 48.06 -56.20
CA LEU A 18 18.68 46.68 -55.91
C LEU A 18 19.96 46.29 -56.68
N ASP A 19 20.13 46.79 -57.90
CA ASP A 19 21.27 46.50 -58.77
C ASP A 19 22.50 47.40 -58.48
N GLY A 20 22.40 48.31 -57.50
CA GLY A 20 23.40 49.36 -57.26
C GLY A 20 24.65 48.96 -56.45
N PHE A 21 24.65 47.81 -55.76
CA PHE A 21 25.76 47.41 -54.90
C PHE A 21 26.02 45.90 -54.94
N GLU A 22 27.25 45.54 -55.30
CA GLU A 22 27.73 44.17 -55.13
C GLU A 22 28.02 43.92 -53.64
N PRO A 23 27.58 42.78 -53.06
CA PRO A 23 27.89 42.48 -51.67
C PRO A 23 29.41 42.39 -51.47
N PRO A 24 29.92 42.78 -50.29
CA PRO A 24 31.34 42.69 -50.00
C PRO A 24 31.84 41.25 -50.10
N GLU A 25 33.08 41.08 -50.53
CA GLU A 25 33.72 39.78 -50.68
C GLU A 25 33.51 38.88 -49.44
N GLY A 26 33.31 37.58 -49.69
CA GLY A 26 33.06 36.60 -48.63
C GLY A 26 31.62 36.56 -48.11
N HIS A 27 30.68 37.35 -48.66
CA HIS A 27 29.28 37.35 -48.22
C HIS A 27 28.62 35.97 -48.36
N LEU A 28 28.85 35.29 -49.48
CA LEU A 28 28.25 33.98 -49.77
C LEU A 28 28.75 32.93 -48.77
N GLU A 29 30.04 32.96 -48.42
CA GLU A 29 30.66 32.09 -47.43
C GLU A 29 30.07 32.34 -46.03
N ARG A 30 29.91 33.61 -45.62
CA ARG A 30 29.28 33.98 -44.34
C ARG A 30 27.82 33.52 -44.30
N PHE A 31 27.08 33.71 -45.39
CA PHE A 31 25.69 33.29 -45.51
C PHE A 31 25.56 31.76 -45.43
N ARG A 32 26.41 31.03 -46.15
CA ARG A 32 26.47 29.56 -46.11
C ARG A 32 26.82 29.04 -44.73
N GLY A 33 27.79 29.66 -44.06
CA GLY A 33 28.14 29.33 -42.68
C GLY A 33 26.96 29.50 -41.71
N LYS A 34 26.17 30.56 -41.88
CA LYS A 34 24.97 30.81 -41.07
C LYS A 34 23.88 29.76 -41.32
N LEU A 35 23.65 29.38 -42.58
CA LEU A 35 22.71 28.32 -42.97
C LEU A 35 23.09 26.94 -42.43
N GLU A 36 24.39 26.59 -42.48
CA GLU A 36 24.89 25.32 -41.96
C GLU A 36 24.79 25.22 -40.42
N MET A 37 24.92 26.35 -39.72
CA MET A 37 24.72 26.41 -38.27
C MET A 37 23.25 26.24 -37.87
N GLU A 38 22.31 26.89 -38.58
CA GLU A 38 20.86 26.76 -38.36
C GLU A 38 20.36 25.33 -38.62
N ARG A 39 20.99 24.58 -39.54
CA ARG A 39 20.60 23.19 -39.84
C ARG A 39 20.89 22.20 -38.71
N LYS A 40 21.65 22.58 -37.67
CA LYS A 40 21.98 21.71 -36.52
C LYS A 40 20.92 21.75 -35.41
N VAL A 41 19.64 21.88 -35.75
CA VAL A 41 18.57 21.66 -34.78
C VAL A 41 18.57 20.17 -34.44
N ARG A 42 19.00 19.82 -33.22
CA ARG A 42 18.96 18.42 -32.76
C ARG A 42 17.50 17.98 -32.71
N HIS A 43 17.09 17.15 -33.67
CA HIS A 43 15.78 16.53 -33.63
C HIS A 43 15.73 15.55 -32.47
N PHE A 44 14.84 15.84 -31.51
CA PHE A 44 14.55 14.93 -30.42
C PHE A 44 13.88 13.67 -31.00
N SER A 45 14.58 12.54 -30.95
CA SER A 45 14.08 11.29 -31.50
C SER A 45 13.08 10.67 -30.51
N TRP A 46 11.80 10.99 -30.69
CA TRP A 46 10.71 10.38 -29.93
C TRP A 46 10.80 8.86 -29.93
N GLY A 47 11.26 8.23 -31.01
CA GLY A 47 11.50 6.78 -31.06
C GLY A 47 12.52 6.28 -30.01
N THR A 48 13.53 7.05 -29.65
CA THR A 48 14.47 6.71 -28.57
C THR A 48 13.79 6.81 -27.21
N VAL A 49 12.94 7.81 -27.00
CA VAL A 49 12.14 7.95 -25.78
C VAL A 49 11.21 6.77 -25.58
N TRP A 50 10.49 6.37 -26.64
CA TRP A 50 9.59 5.21 -26.58
C TRP A 50 10.34 3.91 -26.29
N LYS A 51 11.55 3.72 -26.85
CA LYS A 51 12.41 2.56 -26.54
C LYS A 51 12.87 2.56 -25.08
N VAL A 52 13.28 3.71 -24.55
CA VAL A 52 13.69 3.86 -23.14
C VAL A 52 12.50 3.62 -22.21
N ALA A 53 11.33 4.20 -22.52
CA ALA A 53 10.11 3.99 -21.76
C ALA A 53 9.70 2.50 -21.73
N ALA A 54 9.74 1.83 -22.89
CA ALA A 54 9.44 0.40 -22.97
C ALA A 54 10.44 -0.44 -22.15
N ALA A 55 11.74 -0.11 -22.19
CA ALA A 55 12.76 -0.79 -21.39
C ALA A 55 12.52 -0.60 -19.88
N VAL A 56 12.18 0.62 -19.45
CA VAL A 56 11.87 0.91 -18.04
C VAL A 56 10.63 0.14 -17.57
N VAL A 57 9.55 0.15 -18.37
CA VAL A 57 8.33 -0.63 -18.07
C VAL A 57 8.65 -2.11 -17.99
N PHE A 58 9.42 -2.64 -18.94
CA PHE A 58 9.80 -4.04 -18.95
C PHE A 58 10.62 -4.43 -17.70
N VAL A 59 11.59 -3.60 -17.29
CA VAL A 59 12.35 -3.82 -16.06
C VAL A 59 11.42 -3.81 -14.83
N PHE A 60 10.48 -2.86 -14.75
CA PHE A 60 9.51 -2.80 -13.67
C PHE A 60 8.65 -4.07 -13.59
N LEU A 61 8.15 -4.55 -14.73
CA LEU A 61 7.36 -5.76 -14.82
C LEU A 61 8.20 -7.00 -14.46
N ALA A 62 9.44 -7.08 -14.95
CA ALA A 62 10.33 -8.19 -14.63
C ALA A 62 10.67 -8.25 -13.13
N VAL A 63 10.93 -7.09 -12.50
CA VAL A 63 11.16 -7.01 -11.05
C VAL A 63 9.90 -7.37 -10.26
N ASN A 64 8.73 -6.90 -10.69
CA ASN A 64 7.46 -7.25 -10.05
C ASN A 64 7.16 -8.76 -10.17
N GLN A 65 7.35 -9.34 -11.35
CA GLN A 65 7.16 -10.76 -11.59
C GLN A 65 8.15 -11.61 -10.79
N ALA A 66 9.43 -11.21 -10.74
CA ALA A 66 10.44 -11.87 -9.94
C ALA A 66 10.08 -11.82 -8.46
N ARG A 67 9.55 -10.70 -7.95
CA ARG A 67 9.03 -10.61 -6.58
C ARG A 67 7.92 -11.61 -6.30
N ILE A 68 6.98 -11.81 -7.22
CA ILE A 68 5.87 -12.76 -7.03
C ILE A 68 6.38 -14.20 -7.03
N TRP A 69 7.32 -14.53 -7.92
CA TRP A 69 7.89 -15.89 -8.00
C TRP A 69 8.86 -16.22 -6.86
N LEU A 70 9.59 -15.22 -6.36
CA LEU A 70 10.54 -15.36 -5.25
C LEU A 70 9.88 -15.08 -3.89
N ALA A 71 8.61 -14.64 -3.87
CA ALA A 71 7.87 -14.51 -2.64
C ALA A 71 7.80 -15.91 -2.01
N PRO A 72 8.19 -16.06 -0.73
CA PRO A 72 7.92 -17.31 -0.04
C PRO A 72 6.42 -17.56 -0.12
N GLU A 73 6.04 -18.78 -0.49
CA GLU A 73 4.65 -19.22 -0.44
C GLU A 73 4.13 -18.87 0.96
N GLU A 74 3.11 -18.02 1.05
CA GLU A 74 2.46 -17.76 2.33
C GLU A 74 1.77 -19.05 2.73
N ILE A 75 2.54 -19.90 3.43
CA ILE A 75 2.02 -21.13 4.00
C ILE A 75 0.97 -20.67 5.00
N ALA A 76 -0.30 -20.89 4.64
CA ALA A 76 -1.41 -20.63 5.53
C ALA A 76 -1.08 -21.24 6.90
N PRO A 77 -1.23 -20.48 7.99
CA PRO A 77 -0.84 -20.97 9.30
C PRO A 77 -1.64 -22.24 9.62
N ALA A 78 -1.00 -23.23 10.23
CA ALA A 78 -1.70 -24.46 10.60
C ALA A 78 -2.74 -24.13 11.68
N THR A 79 -3.99 -24.50 11.43
CA THR A 79 -5.11 -24.29 12.37
C THR A 79 -5.89 -25.59 12.55
N LEU A 80 -6.75 -25.62 13.57
CA LEU A 80 -7.59 -26.78 13.87
C LEU A 80 -8.56 -27.07 12.71
N ALA A 81 -9.02 -26.03 12.03
CA ALA A 81 -9.90 -26.14 10.87
C ALA A 81 -9.31 -26.96 9.70
N ALA A 82 -7.99 -27.05 9.61
CA ALA A 82 -7.31 -27.85 8.59
C ALA A 82 -7.34 -29.37 8.88
N LEU A 83 -7.71 -29.78 10.10
CA LEU A 83 -7.63 -31.18 10.55
C LEU A 83 -8.92 -31.96 10.29
N SER A 84 -10.08 -31.38 10.64
CA SER A 84 -11.39 -31.97 10.37
C SER A 84 -12.51 -30.91 10.34
N PRO A 85 -13.67 -31.23 9.74
CA PRO A 85 -14.85 -30.37 9.78
C PRO A 85 -15.31 -30.00 11.20
N GLU A 86 -15.25 -30.96 12.13
CA GLU A 86 -15.66 -30.75 13.52
C GLU A 86 -14.74 -29.73 14.22
N TYR A 87 -13.43 -29.83 13.99
CA TYR A 87 -12.48 -28.86 14.51
C TYR A 87 -12.61 -27.48 13.86
N ALA A 88 -13.00 -27.42 12.59
CA ALA A 88 -13.32 -26.16 11.92
C ALA A 88 -14.51 -25.44 12.57
N GLU A 89 -15.54 -26.17 12.98
CA GLU A 89 -16.68 -25.60 13.70
C GLU A 89 -16.28 -25.06 15.08
N VAL A 90 -15.43 -25.80 15.81
CA VAL A 90 -14.91 -25.38 17.12
C VAL A 90 -14.07 -24.11 16.98
N GLU A 91 -13.12 -24.08 16.04
CA GLU A 91 -12.30 -22.91 15.74
C GLU A 91 -13.16 -21.71 15.35
N TYR A 92 -14.14 -21.92 14.47
CA TYR A 92 -15.05 -20.86 14.04
C TYR A 92 -15.84 -20.27 15.22
N TYR A 93 -16.39 -21.11 16.10
CA TYR A 93 -17.12 -20.67 17.28
C TYR A 93 -16.26 -19.76 18.17
N TYR A 94 -15.08 -20.24 18.57
CA TYR A 94 -14.22 -19.49 19.48
C TYR A 94 -13.66 -18.22 18.86
N THR A 95 -13.18 -18.28 17.62
CA THR A 95 -12.63 -17.10 16.93
C THR A 95 -13.68 -16.02 16.73
N SER A 96 -14.92 -16.40 16.41
CA SER A 96 -16.05 -15.47 16.29
C SER A 96 -16.40 -14.82 17.63
N ALA A 97 -16.47 -15.60 18.71
CA ALA A 97 -16.77 -15.10 20.05
C ALA A 97 -15.67 -14.15 20.57
N ILE A 98 -14.40 -14.53 20.38
CA ILE A 98 -13.24 -13.70 20.73
C ILE A 98 -13.26 -12.39 19.94
N ALA A 99 -13.51 -12.44 18.63
CA ALA A 99 -13.57 -11.25 17.79
C ALA A 99 -14.69 -10.29 18.23
N ALA A 100 -15.87 -10.82 18.58
CA ALA A 100 -16.96 -10.03 19.10
C ALA A 100 -16.58 -9.35 20.44
N GLY A 101 -16.04 -10.10 21.39
CA GLY A 101 -15.65 -9.53 22.69
C GLY A 101 -14.50 -8.52 22.60
N MET A 102 -13.50 -8.77 21.73
CA MET A 102 -12.44 -7.80 21.46
C MET A 102 -12.97 -6.50 20.84
N LYS A 103 -13.97 -6.61 19.96
CA LYS A 103 -14.65 -5.44 19.40
C LYS A 103 -15.34 -4.65 20.50
N ASP A 104 -16.07 -5.31 21.39
CA ASP A 104 -16.76 -4.62 22.48
C ASP A 104 -15.77 -3.91 23.43
N ILE A 105 -14.67 -4.59 23.81
CA ILE A 105 -13.58 -3.98 24.58
C ILE A 105 -13.01 -2.74 23.88
N SER A 106 -12.78 -2.82 22.56
CA SER A 106 -12.24 -1.69 21.78
C SER A 106 -13.20 -0.48 21.74
N VAL A 107 -14.51 -0.73 21.69
CA VAL A 107 -15.53 0.32 21.75
C VAL A 107 -15.51 1.01 23.11
N LEU A 108 -15.44 0.23 24.20
CA LEU A 108 -15.37 0.77 25.56
C LEU A 108 -14.07 1.55 25.82
N ALA A 109 -12.94 1.06 25.31
CA ALA A 109 -11.67 1.79 25.34
C ALA A 109 -11.76 3.12 24.58
N GLY A 110 -12.33 3.12 23.37
CA GLY A 110 -12.52 4.34 22.57
C GLY A 110 -13.49 5.35 23.19
N ALA A 111 -14.45 4.87 24.00
CA ALA A 111 -15.36 5.72 24.77
C ALA A 111 -14.73 6.29 26.06
N GLY A 112 -13.47 5.96 26.37
CA GLY A 112 -12.78 6.43 27.57
C GLY A 112 -13.21 5.75 28.87
N VAL A 113 -13.93 4.61 28.78
CA VAL A 113 -14.37 3.83 29.96
C VAL A 113 -13.17 3.10 30.59
N ILE A 114 -12.21 2.69 29.77
CA ILE A 114 -11.00 1.99 30.19
C ILE A 114 -9.85 3.00 30.28
N PRO A 115 -9.19 3.18 31.44
CA PRO A 115 -8.02 4.03 31.55
C PRO A 115 -6.93 3.61 30.56
N GLU A 116 -6.27 4.57 29.92
CA GLU A 116 -5.35 4.28 28.82
C GLU A 116 -4.16 3.40 29.26
N ALA A 117 -3.63 3.61 30.46
CA ALA A 117 -2.58 2.76 31.03
C ALA A 117 -3.04 1.30 31.21
N GLU A 118 -4.27 1.08 31.67
CA GLU A 118 -4.84 -0.26 31.82
C GLU A 118 -5.10 -0.92 30.47
N ASN A 119 -5.60 -0.15 29.50
CA ASN A 119 -5.78 -0.63 28.13
C ASN A 119 -4.45 -1.06 27.50
N GLN A 120 -3.36 -0.30 27.72
CA GLN A 120 -2.03 -0.66 27.21
C GLN A 120 -1.52 -1.99 27.78
N ILE A 121 -1.67 -2.20 29.09
CA ILE A 121 -1.29 -3.45 29.75
C ILE A 121 -2.14 -4.61 29.22
N MET A 122 -3.46 -4.43 29.16
CA MET A 122 -4.37 -5.45 28.62
C MET A 122 -4.04 -5.83 27.17
N GLN A 123 -3.73 -4.84 26.32
CA GLN A 123 -3.31 -5.11 24.95
C GLN A 123 -1.96 -5.84 24.88
N GLN A 124 -1.07 -5.65 25.86
CA GLN A 124 0.16 -6.42 25.97
C GLN A 124 -0.11 -7.88 26.31
N GLU A 125 -0.95 -8.14 27.29
CA GLU A 125 -1.37 -9.51 27.65
C GLU A 125 -1.99 -10.23 26.45
N PHE A 126 -2.86 -9.56 25.69
CA PHE A 126 -3.43 -10.16 24.47
C PHE A 126 -2.38 -10.45 23.39
N ARG A 127 -1.32 -9.62 23.27
CA ARG A 127 -0.21 -9.92 22.36
C ARG A 127 0.56 -11.16 22.80
N GLU A 128 0.78 -11.35 24.10
CA GLU A 128 1.43 -12.56 24.62
C GLU A 128 0.60 -13.82 24.33
N PHE A 129 -0.73 -13.73 24.38
CA PHE A 129 -1.61 -14.79 23.90
C PHE A 129 -1.36 -15.09 22.41
N GLU A 130 -1.29 -14.08 21.54
CA GLU A 130 -1.02 -14.30 20.10
C GLU A 130 0.34 -14.96 19.84
N GLU A 131 1.38 -14.60 20.59
CA GLU A 131 2.69 -15.22 20.47
C GLU A 131 2.67 -16.70 20.86
N ARG A 132 1.96 -17.05 21.94
CA ARG A 132 1.75 -18.45 22.33
C ARG A 132 0.97 -19.21 21.26
N TYR A 133 -0.06 -18.60 20.66
CA TYR A 133 -0.83 -19.23 19.60
C TYR A 133 0.05 -19.55 18.39
N LYS A 134 0.92 -18.63 17.96
CA LYS A 134 1.88 -18.89 16.87
C LYS A 134 2.77 -20.09 17.15
N SER A 135 3.28 -20.23 18.38
CA SER A 135 4.05 -21.41 18.77
C SER A 135 3.24 -22.70 18.62
N LEU A 136 1.98 -22.70 19.06
CA LEU A 136 1.09 -23.85 18.90
C LEU A 136 0.80 -24.16 17.42
N GLN A 137 0.68 -23.15 16.56
CA GLN A 137 0.51 -23.35 15.12
C GLN A 137 1.75 -23.98 14.49
N GLU A 138 2.95 -23.60 14.91
CA GLU A 138 4.20 -24.24 14.47
C GLU A 138 4.30 -25.70 14.94
N GLU A 139 3.94 -25.98 16.20
CA GLU A 139 3.88 -27.33 16.75
C GLU A 139 2.84 -28.20 16.03
N LEU A 140 1.67 -27.65 15.72
CA LEU A 140 0.62 -28.34 14.98
C LEU A 140 1.07 -28.64 13.55
N LYS A 141 1.75 -27.69 12.90
CA LYS A 141 2.33 -27.91 11.57
C LYS A 141 3.34 -29.06 11.59
N ALA A 142 4.15 -29.15 12.64
CA ALA A 142 5.13 -30.23 12.80
C ALA A 142 4.46 -31.57 13.14
N ASN A 143 3.36 -31.56 13.92
CA ASN A 143 2.65 -32.74 14.39
C ASN A 143 1.11 -32.57 14.29
N PRO A 144 0.49 -32.72 13.10
CA PRO A 144 -0.91 -32.34 12.87
C PRO A 144 -1.96 -33.11 13.69
N TYR A 145 -1.63 -34.33 14.13
CA TYR A 145 -2.56 -35.21 14.85
C TYR A 145 -2.15 -35.43 16.31
N ASP A 146 -1.24 -34.61 16.84
CA ASP A 146 -0.90 -34.68 18.26
C ASP A 146 -2.04 -34.06 19.09
N GLU A 147 -2.82 -34.93 19.74
CA GLU A 147 -3.95 -34.53 20.60
C GLU A 147 -3.54 -33.51 21.68
N ARG A 148 -2.28 -33.53 22.14
CA ARG A 148 -1.82 -32.57 23.14
C ARG A 148 -1.75 -31.16 22.58
N VAL A 149 -1.29 -31.01 21.33
CA VAL A 149 -1.23 -29.71 20.64
C VAL A 149 -2.64 -29.22 20.32
N ILE A 150 -3.50 -30.12 19.83
CA ILE A 150 -4.91 -29.82 19.56
C ILE A 150 -5.61 -29.32 20.83
N ASN A 151 -5.46 -30.04 21.94
CA ASN A 151 -6.05 -29.65 23.23
C ASN A 151 -5.47 -28.32 23.72
N ALA A 152 -4.16 -28.09 23.58
CA ALA A 152 -3.55 -26.81 23.95
C ALA A 152 -4.09 -25.63 23.13
N MET A 153 -4.39 -25.82 21.84
CA MET A 153 -5.03 -24.80 21.01
C MET A 153 -6.48 -24.52 21.43
N ILE A 154 -7.24 -25.56 21.82
CA ILE A 154 -8.59 -25.39 22.38
C ILE A 154 -8.53 -24.66 23.73
N GLU A 155 -7.61 -25.06 24.61
CA GLU A 155 -7.39 -24.40 25.90
C GLU A 155 -6.98 -22.94 25.72
N TYR A 156 -6.14 -22.63 24.72
CA TYR A 156 -5.80 -21.26 24.35
C TYR A 156 -7.06 -20.44 24.05
N TYR A 157 -7.95 -20.95 23.19
CA TYR A 157 -9.20 -20.26 22.85
C TYR A 157 -10.09 -20.03 24.07
N GLN A 158 -10.25 -21.07 24.89
CA GLN A 158 -11.05 -21.01 26.12
C GLN A 158 -10.49 -19.99 27.11
N ALA A 159 -9.17 -20.03 27.34
CA ALA A 159 -8.50 -19.11 28.25
C ALA A 159 -8.64 -17.66 27.77
N LYS A 160 -8.42 -17.39 26.48
CA LYS A 160 -8.55 -16.05 25.91
C LYS A 160 -9.98 -15.52 26.02
N LEU A 161 -10.97 -16.36 25.72
CA LEU A 161 -12.38 -15.99 25.85
C LEU A 161 -12.77 -15.73 27.32
N ASN A 162 -12.25 -16.53 28.26
CA ASN A 162 -12.47 -16.32 29.70
C ASN A 162 -11.88 -14.99 30.18
N VAL A 163 -10.69 -14.61 29.71
CA VAL A 163 -10.10 -13.30 30.01
C VAL A 163 -10.99 -12.18 29.50
N ILE A 164 -11.50 -12.28 28.27
CA ILE A 164 -12.42 -11.31 27.69
C ILE A 164 -13.69 -11.18 28.56
N HIS A 165 -14.31 -12.28 28.95
CA HIS A 165 -15.48 -12.25 29.83
C HIS A 165 -15.19 -11.61 31.19
N MET A 166 -14.01 -11.88 31.77
CA MET A 166 -13.59 -11.29 33.04
C MET A 166 -13.42 -9.78 32.92
N VAL A 167 -12.82 -9.29 31.83
CA VAL A 167 -12.69 -7.85 31.55
C VAL A 167 -14.08 -7.22 31.45
N MET A 168 -14.98 -7.80 30.66
CA MET A 168 -16.33 -7.28 30.48
C MET A 168 -17.11 -7.22 31.80
N SER A 169 -17.03 -8.27 32.61
CA SER A 169 -17.69 -8.32 33.93
C SER A 169 -17.18 -7.24 34.88
N LYS A 170 -15.87 -6.98 34.90
CA LYS A 170 -15.29 -5.90 35.72
C LYS A 170 -15.76 -4.51 35.26
N LEU A 171 -15.89 -4.29 33.96
CA LEU A 171 -16.36 -3.02 33.41
C LEU A 171 -17.84 -2.78 33.75
N GLU A 172 -18.66 -3.82 33.72
CA GLU A 172 -20.06 -3.75 34.17
C GLU A 172 -20.17 -3.43 35.66
N GLU A 173 -19.34 -4.07 36.50
CA GLU A 173 -19.29 -3.79 37.94
C GLU A 173 -18.93 -2.34 38.24
N VAL A 174 -17.88 -1.81 37.59
CA VAL A 174 -17.48 -0.40 37.73
C VAL A 174 -18.60 0.55 37.32
N LYS A 175 -19.31 0.25 36.23
CA LYS A 175 -20.45 1.05 35.78
C LYS A 175 -21.58 1.05 36.82
N TYR A 176 -21.96 -0.11 37.34
CA TYR A 176 -23.01 -0.24 38.36
C TYR A 176 -22.66 0.50 39.66
N LEU A 177 -21.41 0.42 40.11
CA LEU A 177 -20.95 1.13 41.32
C LEU A 177 -21.03 2.65 41.17
N ASN A 178 -20.67 3.17 40.00
CA ASN A 178 -20.78 4.60 39.70
C ASN A 178 -22.25 5.05 39.74
N GLU A 179 -23.17 4.34 39.06
CA GLU A 179 -24.61 4.67 39.06
C GLU A 179 -25.20 4.73 40.48
N LYS A 180 -24.86 3.76 41.34
CA LYS A 180 -25.34 3.70 42.73
C LYS A 180 -24.75 4.76 43.65
N SER A 181 -23.53 5.25 43.36
CA SER A 181 -22.92 6.35 44.11
C SER A 181 -23.67 7.66 43.86
N TYR A 182 -24.09 7.91 42.62
CA TYR A 182 -24.87 9.11 42.27
C TYR A 182 -26.29 9.09 42.86
N GLU A 183 -26.92 7.93 43.04
CA GLU A 183 -28.25 7.83 43.69
C GLU A 183 -28.22 8.11 45.20
N LYS A 184 -27.07 7.96 45.88
CA LYS A 184 -26.95 8.19 47.32
C LYS A 184 -26.61 9.64 47.69
N GLU A 185 -26.16 10.43 46.74
CA GLU A 185 -25.77 11.84 46.95
C GLU A 185 -26.85 12.86 46.52
N ILE A 186 -28.06 12.39 46.16
CA ILE A 186 -29.25 13.19 45.85
C ILE A 186 -30.28 13.02 46.96
#